data_AF-A0A0H3K1J7-F1
#
_entry.id   AF-A0A0H3K1J7-F1
#
_cell.length_a   1.000
_cell.length_b   1.000
_cell.length_c   1.000
_cell.angle_alpha   90.00
_cell.angle_beta   90.00
_cell.angle_gamma   90.00
#
_symmetry.space_group_name_H-M   'P 1'
#
loop_
_entity.id
_entity.type
_entity.pdbx_description
1 polymer ?
#
loop_
_entity_poly.entity_id
_entity_poly.type
_entity_poly.pdbx_seq_one_letter_code
_entity_poly.pdbx_strand_id
1 'polypeptide(L)'
;MSDAAIAQDLAALAAQLQTLAGLQGKRDIQAAAASLPHRPFPKLGLAAALGDDAALLPATANRLLFACEGIHPDLVAEDPWFAGWSGVLVNLSDIAAMGGRPIAVVNSPWSRDRQHADQVFAGLQFAAEKFGIPIVGGHSNLQSPYSALSVAVLGQVGPHVLSARSAQAGDRCYLLINRDGQFYRHYPFWDAATGTAPEQLRRHWELMAQLADAGLVSAAKDVSMGGLIGTAVMFAETSGAGLDLHLDRLSYPAGVSRDRWLTCFPSFGFLLAVPEACCDRFLQRVATEPDLTCDHLGSFTNTGQVRLCDRQAQVCFWDCQEQSLMGFSALTDPESPH
;
A
#
# COMPACT_ATOMS: atom_id res chain seq x y z
N MET A 1 -60.79 1.51 -12.43
CA MET A 1 -60.15 2.35 -13.46
C MET A 1 -60.20 1.59 -14.78
N SER A 2 -60.35 2.28 -15.91
CA SER A 2 -60.22 1.62 -17.23
C SER A 2 -58.76 1.28 -17.51
N ASP A 3 -58.50 0.30 -18.36
CA ASP A 3 -57.14 -0.10 -18.77
C ASP A 3 -56.34 1.09 -19.34
N ALA A 4 -57.03 2.00 -20.05
CA ALA A 4 -56.44 3.24 -20.56
C ALA A 4 -55.97 4.19 -19.44
N ALA A 5 -56.72 4.30 -18.34
CA ALA A 5 -56.34 5.15 -17.21
C ALA A 5 -55.15 4.55 -16.44
N ILE A 6 -55.08 3.22 -16.32
CA ILE A 6 -53.94 2.52 -15.68
C ILE A 6 -52.66 2.70 -16.50
N ALA A 7 -52.74 2.58 -17.84
CA ALA A 7 -51.59 2.77 -18.72
C ALA A 7 -51.04 4.21 -18.64
N GLN A 8 -51.92 5.20 -18.56
CA GLN A 8 -51.52 6.61 -18.43
C GLN A 8 -50.84 6.89 -17.08
N ASP A 9 -51.37 6.34 -15.99
CA ASP A 9 -50.80 6.47 -14.65
C ASP A 9 -49.41 5.82 -14.56
N LEU A 10 -49.25 4.61 -15.12
CA LEU A 10 -47.96 3.92 -15.18
C LEU A 10 -46.92 4.70 -16.00
N ALA A 11 -47.32 5.33 -17.11
CA ALA A 11 -46.43 6.16 -17.92
C ALA A 11 -45.96 7.41 -17.15
N ALA A 12 -46.85 8.06 -16.39
CA ALA A 12 -46.51 9.19 -15.54
C ALA A 12 -45.56 8.78 -14.42
N LEU A 13 -45.83 7.65 -13.74
CA LEU A 13 -44.93 7.09 -12.73
C LEU A 13 -43.56 6.76 -13.31
N ALA A 14 -43.49 6.12 -14.48
CA ALA A 14 -42.23 5.80 -15.14
C ALA A 14 -41.41 7.06 -15.47
N ALA A 15 -42.06 8.11 -16.00
CA ALA A 15 -41.40 9.39 -16.25
C ALA A 15 -40.87 10.02 -14.95
N GLN A 16 -41.66 9.98 -13.86
CA GLN A 16 -41.22 10.46 -12.56
C GLN A 16 -40.01 9.66 -12.03
N LEU A 17 -40.07 8.32 -12.04
CA LEU A 17 -39.00 7.44 -11.59
C LEU A 17 -37.69 7.68 -12.37
N GLN A 18 -37.79 7.98 -13.67
CA GLN A 18 -36.63 8.31 -14.50
C GLN A 18 -35.93 9.60 -14.05
N THR A 19 -36.61 10.52 -13.36
CA THR A 19 -36.01 11.79 -12.88
C THR A 19 -35.39 11.70 -11.49
N LEU A 20 -35.59 10.58 -10.77
CA LEU A 20 -35.09 10.45 -9.40
C LEU A 20 -33.55 10.52 -9.35
N ALA A 21 -33.04 11.31 -8.40
CA ALA A 21 -31.61 11.50 -8.20
C ALA A 21 -30.87 10.17 -7.99
N GLY A 22 -31.48 9.21 -7.28
CA GLY A 22 -30.89 7.88 -7.07
C GLY A 22 -30.66 7.10 -8.36
N LEU A 23 -31.54 7.24 -9.36
CA LEU A 23 -31.36 6.62 -10.69
C LEU A 23 -30.36 7.41 -11.53
N GLN A 24 -30.47 8.75 -11.54
CA GLN A 24 -29.57 9.61 -12.31
C GLN A 24 -28.12 9.47 -11.84
N GLY A 25 -27.89 9.38 -10.54
CA GLY A 25 -26.56 9.15 -9.95
C GLY A 25 -25.92 7.82 -10.37
N LYS A 26 -26.67 6.82 -10.83
CA LYS A 26 -26.09 5.58 -11.38
C LYS A 26 -25.44 5.78 -12.74
N ARG A 27 -25.72 6.87 -13.45
CA ARG A 27 -25.03 7.21 -14.72
C ARG A 27 -23.56 7.52 -14.51
N ASP A 28 -23.17 7.93 -13.30
CA ASP A 28 -21.78 8.19 -12.92
C ASP A 28 -20.86 6.97 -13.14
N ILE A 29 -21.40 5.75 -13.01
CA ILE A 29 -20.69 4.48 -13.22
C ILE A 29 -20.14 4.39 -14.66
N GLN A 30 -20.73 5.08 -15.63
CA GLN A 30 -20.26 5.11 -17.02
C GLN A 30 -18.81 5.61 -17.13
N ALA A 31 -18.35 6.46 -16.21
CA ALA A 31 -16.96 6.90 -16.17
C ALA A 31 -16.01 5.75 -15.87
N ALA A 32 -16.27 5.01 -14.79
CA ALA A 32 -15.49 3.83 -14.43
C ALA A 32 -15.57 2.76 -15.52
N ALA A 33 -16.76 2.52 -16.09
CA ALA A 33 -16.95 1.53 -17.15
C ALA A 33 -16.18 1.86 -18.45
N ALA A 34 -15.97 3.14 -18.75
CA ALA A 34 -15.18 3.56 -19.91
C ALA A 34 -13.67 3.35 -19.71
N SER A 35 -13.19 3.40 -18.47
CA SER A 35 -11.76 3.34 -18.13
C SER A 35 -11.28 1.95 -17.70
N LEU A 36 -12.15 1.15 -17.08
CA LEU A 36 -11.75 -0.12 -16.45
C LEU A 36 -12.12 -1.35 -17.30
N PRO A 37 -11.27 -2.40 -17.33
CA PRO A 37 -11.56 -3.61 -18.10
C PRO A 37 -12.67 -4.44 -17.46
N HIS A 38 -13.71 -4.79 -18.22
CA HIS A 38 -14.90 -5.49 -17.73
C HIS A 38 -14.72 -6.97 -17.31
N ARG A 39 -13.56 -7.60 -17.50
CA ARG A 39 -13.35 -9.05 -17.22
C ARG A 39 -11.98 -9.34 -16.56
N PRO A 40 -11.81 -9.06 -15.26
CA PRO A 40 -10.55 -9.25 -14.55
C PRO A 40 -10.12 -10.71 -14.34
N PHE A 41 -11.06 -11.66 -14.20
CA PHE A 41 -10.75 -13.10 -14.00
C PHE A 41 -11.46 -13.99 -15.01
N PRO A 42 -10.92 -14.15 -16.24
CA PRO A 42 -11.59 -14.90 -17.31
C PRO A 42 -12.00 -16.33 -16.94
N LYS A 43 -11.22 -16.99 -16.07
CA LYS A 43 -11.48 -18.37 -15.60
C LYS A 43 -12.76 -18.52 -14.76
N LEU A 44 -13.30 -17.42 -14.23
CA LEU A 44 -14.54 -17.41 -13.44
C LEU A 44 -15.78 -17.10 -14.30
N GLY A 45 -15.60 -16.89 -15.61
CA GLY A 45 -16.69 -16.60 -16.54
C GLY A 45 -17.33 -15.24 -16.30
N LEU A 46 -18.63 -15.13 -16.64
CA LEU A 46 -19.36 -13.85 -16.61
C LEU A 46 -19.54 -13.28 -15.19
N ALA A 47 -19.56 -14.12 -14.16
CA ALA A 47 -19.77 -13.70 -12.78
C ALA A 47 -18.60 -12.90 -12.17
N ALA A 48 -17.43 -12.90 -12.82
CA ALA A 48 -16.31 -12.05 -12.44
C ALA A 48 -16.25 -10.73 -13.22
N ALA A 49 -17.25 -10.41 -14.02
CA ALA A 49 -17.31 -9.14 -14.73
C ALA A 49 -17.63 -7.98 -13.78
N LEU A 50 -17.18 -6.77 -14.12
CA LEU A 50 -17.52 -5.56 -13.37
C LEU A 50 -19.00 -5.21 -13.54
N GLY A 51 -19.61 -4.67 -12.48
CA GLY A 51 -20.97 -4.13 -12.48
C GLY A 51 -21.97 -4.86 -11.58
N ASP A 52 -21.54 -5.95 -10.93
CA ASP A 52 -22.32 -6.64 -9.89
C ASP A 52 -22.08 -6.01 -8.50
N ASP A 53 -22.83 -6.45 -7.49
CA ASP A 53 -22.80 -5.87 -6.13
C ASP A 53 -21.48 -6.13 -5.38
N ALA A 54 -20.74 -7.17 -5.78
CA ALA A 54 -19.44 -7.52 -5.20
C ALA A 54 -18.52 -8.20 -6.22
N ALA A 55 -17.21 -8.10 -5.99
CA ALA A 55 -16.23 -8.79 -6.81
C ALA A 55 -16.20 -10.29 -6.49
N LEU A 56 -16.41 -11.14 -7.50
CA LEU A 56 -16.16 -12.57 -7.38
C LEU A 56 -14.66 -12.86 -7.56
N LEU A 57 -14.06 -13.48 -6.54
CA LEU A 57 -12.64 -13.78 -6.49
C LEU A 57 -12.37 -15.27 -6.64
N PRO A 58 -11.24 -15.67 -7.25
CA PRO A 58 -10.86 -17.07 -7.30
C PRO A 58 -10.53 -17.60 -5.90
N ALA A 59 -10.94 -18.83 -5.61
CA ALA A 59 -10.53 -19.49 -4.38
C ALA A 59 -8.99 -19.58 -4.30
N THR A 60 -8.44 -19.41 -3.10
CA THR A 60 -7.01 -19.55 -2.82
C THR A 60 -6.78 -20.56 -1.71
N ALA A 61 -5.68 -21.30 -1.79
CA ALA A 61 -5.20 -22.20 -0.74
C ALA A 61 -4.31 -21.46 0.30
N ASN A 62 -3.92 -20.22 -0.02
CA ASN A 62 -3.09 -19.38 0.82
C ASN A 62 -3.93 -18.58 1.83
N ARG A 63 -3.26 -17.95 2.80
CA ARG A 63 -3.92 -16.97 3.68
C ARG A 63 -4.15 -15.68 2.91
N LEU A 64 -5.21 -14.96 3.29
CA LEU A 64 -5.54 -13.67 2.70
C LEU A 64 -4.95 -12.53 3.53
N LEU A 65 -4.51 -11.50 2.83
CA LEU A 65 -4.15 -10.20 3.38
C LEU A 65 -5.11 -9.18 2.78
N PHE A 66 -5.59 -8.26 3.60
CA PHE A 66 -6.50 -7.21 3.16
C PHE A 66 -6.04 -5.88 3.73
N ALA A 67 -5.81 -4.91 2.85
CA ALA A 67 -5.42 -3.55 3.21
C ALA A 67 -6.39 -2.56 2.55
N CYS A 68 -6.56 -1.41 3.19
CA CYS A 68 -7.41 -0.34 2.70
C CYS A 68 -6.87 0.99 3.20
N GLU A 69 -6.69 1.93 2.28
CA GLU A 69 -6.21 3.27 2.58
C GLU A 69 -7.13 4.35 1.99
N GLY A 70 -7.28 5.43 2.76
CA GLY A 70 -7.84 6.69 2.28
C GLY A 70 -6.71 7.62 1.85
N ILE A 71 -6.78 8.14 0.63
CA ILE A 71 -5.77 9.04 0.09
C ILE A 71 -6.04 10.46 0.58
N HIS A 72 -4.97 11.15 0.99
CA HIS A 72 -5.06 12.48 1.58
C HIS A 72 -5.89 13.43 0.69
N PRO A 73 -6.94 14.08 1.23
CA PRO A 73 -7.87 14.87 0.42
C PRO A 73 -7.20 15.93 -0.44
N ASP A 74 -6.16 16.60 0.08
CA ASP A 74 -5.42 17.61 -0.68
C ASP A 74 -4.71 17.01 -1.90
N LEU A 75 -4.13 15.80 -1.77
CA LEU A 75 -3.52 15.12 -2.92
C LEU A 75 -4.59 14.75 -3.96
N VAL A 76 -5.75 14.24 -3.51
CA VAL A 76 -6.86 13.91 -4.40
C VAL A 76 -7.35 15.17 -5.14
N ALA A 77 -7.36 16.32 -4.49
CA ALA A 77 -7.82 17.58 -5.06
C ALA A 77 -6.79 18.25 -5.99
N GLU A 78 -5.50 18.21 -5.64
CA GLU A 78 -4.43 18.92 -6.36
C GLU A 78 -3.79 18.10 -7.48
N ASP A 79 -3.70 16.78 -7.31
CA ASP A 79 -3.11 15.85 -8.28
C ASP A 79 -3.92 14.54 -8.34
N PRO A 80 -5.17 14.57 -8.84
CA PRO A 80 -6.07 13.42 -8.86
C PRO A 80 -5.50 12.20 -9.59
N TRP A 81 -4.70 12.43 -10.64
CA TRP A 81 -4.02 11.35 -11.34
C TRP A 81 -2.99 10.67 -10.44
N PHE A 82 -2.11 11.44 -9.78
CA PHE A 82 -1.13 10.88 -8.87
C PHE A 82 -1.79 10.27 -7.62
N ALA A 83 -2.94 10.79 -7.18
CA ALA A 83 -3.76 10.18 -6.13
C ALA A 83 -4.28 8.80 -6.53
N GLY A 84 -4.78 8.64 -7.78
CA GLY A 84 -5.19 7.36 -8.32
C GLY A 84 -4.03 6.35 -8.39
N TRP A 85 -2.86 6.81 -8.87
CA TRP A 85 -1.63 6.01 -8.90
C TRP A 85 -1.20 5.56 -7.50
N SER A 86 -1.12 6.53 -6.58
CA SER A 86 -0.70 6.31 -5.20
C SER A 86 -1.64 5.37 -4.46
N GLY A 87 -2.95 5.51 -4.68
CA GLY A 87 -3.95 4.66 -4.04
C GLY A 87 -3.74 3.17 -4.28
N VAL A 88 -3.33 2.79 -5.49
CA VAL A 88 -2.92 1.40 -5.75
C VAL A 88 -1.55 1.14 -5.11
N LEU A 89 -0.54 1.95 -5.41
CA LEU A 89 0.84 1.72 -4.99
C LEU A 89 0.99 1.49 -3.47
N VAL A 90 0.40 2.34 -2.64
CA VAL A 90 0.52 2.24 -1.16
C VAL A 90 -0.10 0.94 -0.64
N ASN A 91 -1.27 0.60 -1.15
CA ASN A 91 -1.96 -0.63 -0.80
C ASN A 91 -1.15 -1.87 -1.24
N LEU A 92 -0.52 -1.85 -2.42
CA LEU A 92 0.36 -2.94 -2.84
C LEU A 92 1.59 -3.07 -1.93
N SER A 93 2.14 -1.95 -1.46
CA SER A 93 3.23 -1.94 -0.50
C SER A 93 2.85 -2.58 0.83
N ASP A 94 1.64 -2.36 1.34
CA ASP A 94 1.15 -3.03 2.56
C ASP A 94 1.13 -4.56 2.43
N ILE A 95 0.64 -5.05 1.29
CA ILE A 95 0.62 -6.49 1.02
C ILE A 95 2.04 -7.03 0.89
N ALA A 96 2.93 -6.32 0.21
CA ALA A 96 4.34 -6.72 0.04
C ALA A 96 5.11 -6.69 1.38
N ALA A 97 4.86 -5.71 2.25
CA ALA A 97 5.46 -5.61 3.57
C ALA A 97 5.15 -6.83 4.45
N MET A 98 4.01 -7.49 4.20
CA MET A 98 3.62 -8.72 4.89
C MET A 98 4.11 -10.00 4.18
N GLY A 99 4.92 -9.87 3.12
CA GLY A 99 5.40 -10.98 2.29
C GLY A 99 4.36 -11.52 1.30
N GLY A 100 3.28 -10.76 1.08
CA GLY A 100 2.17 -11.16 0.24
C GLY A 100 2.31 -10.80 -1.23
N ARG A 101 1.44 -11.39 -2.05
CA ARG A 101 1.23 -11.06 -3.46
C ARG A 101 -0.16 -10.47 -3.63
N PRO A 102 -0.27 -9.21 -4.09
CA PRO A 102 -1.56 -8.60 -4.43
C PRO A 102 -2.31 -9.38 -5.52
N ILE A 103 -3.64 -9.50 -5.41
CA ILE A 103 -4.46 -10.24 -6.38
C ILE A 103 -5.66 -9.46 -6.93
N ALA A 104 -6.19 -8.49 -6.19
CA ALA A 104 -7.38 -7.74 -6.60
C ALA A 104 -7.44 -6.37 -5.91
N VAL A 105 -7.90 -5.35 -6.63
CA VAL A 105 -8.12 -3.99 -6.11
C VAL A 105 -9.58 -3.58 -6.25
N VAL A 106 -10.12 -2.91 -5.23
CA VAL A 106 -11.38 -2.15 -5.32
C VAL A 106 -11.13 -0.70 -4.92
N ASN A 107 -11.96 0.23 -5.40
CA ASN A 107 -11.81 1.65 -5.09
C ASN A 107 -13.15 2.34 -4.88
N SER A 108 -13.11 3.49 -4.21
CA SER A 108 -14.28 4.35 -4.00
C SER A 108 -13.95 5.84 -4.22
N PRO A 109 -13.79 6.30 -5.48
CA PRO A 109 -13.63 7.71 -5.79
C PRO A 109 -14.92 8.51 -5.59
N TRP A 110 -14.79 9.62 -4.90
CA TRP A 110 -15.78 10.69 -4.78
C TRP A 110 -15.19 11.91 -5.46
N SER A 111 -15.92 12.51 -6.39
CA SER A 111 -15.43 13.62 -7.20
C SER A 111 -16.52 14.66 -7.39
N ARG A 112 -16.07 15.90 -7.57
CA ARG A 112 -16.93 17.08 -7.79
C ARG A 112 -17.56 17.10 -9.17
N ASP A 113 -16.85 16.55 -10.15
CA ASP A 113 -17.28 16.45 -11.52
C ASP A 113 -16.60 15.27 -12.24
N ARG A 114 -17.04 15.05 -13.47
CA ARG A 114 -16.56 13.99 -14.35
C ARG A 114 -15.08 14.15 -14.73
N GLN A 115 -14.63 15.36 -15.00
CA GLN A 115 -13.26 15.62 -15.47
C GLN A 115 -12.24 15.26 -14.38
N HIS A 116 -12.53 15.64 -13.13
CA HIS A 116 -11.72 15.27 -11.97
C HIS A 116 -11.67 13.75 -11.79
N ALA A 117 -12.82 13.07 -11.87
CA ALA A 117 -12.85 11.62 -11.74
C ALA A 117 -12.12 10.88 -12.86
N ASP A 118 -12.20 11.36 -14.10
CA ASP A 118 -11.46 10.76 -15.22
C ASP A 118 -9.94 10.77 -14.95
N GLN A 119 -9.41 11.82 -14.30
CA GLN A 119 -8.01 11.85 -13.88
C GLN A 119 -7.68 10.80 -12.80
N VAL A 120 -8.56 10.64 -11.80
CA VAL A 120 -8.40 9.60 -10.77
C VAL A 120 -8.44 8.21 -11.40
N PHE A 121 -9.41 7.94 -12.28
CA PHE A 121 -9.52 6.65 -12.97
C PHE A 121 -8.32 6.38 -13.87
N ALA A 122 -7.79 7.40 -14.55
CA ALA A 122 -6.58 7.25 -15.37
C ALA A 122 -5.35 6.88 -14.51
N GLY A 123 -5.22 7.45 -13.30
CA GLY A 123 -4.16 7.08 -12.36
C GLY A 123 -4.30 5.64 -11.84
N LEU A 124 -5.52 5.27 -11.44
CA LEU A 124 -5.87 3.91 -11.00
C LEU A 124 -5.58 2.88 -12.10
N GLN A 125 -6.01 3.16 -13.33
CA GLN A 125 -5.78 2.31 -14.49
C GLN A 125 -4.29 2.17 -14.79
N PHE A 126 -3.55 3.29 -14.82
CA PHE A 126 -2.11 3.28 -15.06
C PHE A 126 -1.37 2.41 -14.03
N ALA A 127 -1.72 2.53 -12.74
CA ALA A 127 -1.15 1.67 -11.71
C ALA A 127 -1.52 0.19 -11.90
N ALA A 128 -2.81 -0.09 -12.12
CA ALA A 128 -3.30 -1.46 -12.33
C ALA A 128 -2.57 -2.16 -13.49
N GLU A 129 -2.40 -1.47 -14.62
CA GLU A 129 -1.66 -1.98 -15.78
C GLU A 129 -0.18 -2.18 -15.45
N LYS A 130 0.45 -1.21 -14.80
CA LYS A 130 1.87 -1.24 -14.49
C LYS A 130 2.23 -2.39 -13.53
N PHE A 131 1.46 -2.54 -12.47
CA PHE A 131 1.63 -3.62 -11.49
C PHE A 131 1.04 -4.96 -11.96
N GLY A 132 0.22 -4.97 -13.02
CA GLY A 132 -0.43 -6.18 -13.51
C GLY A 132 -1.48 -6.72 -12.55
N ILE A 133 -2.16 -5.83 -11.82
CA ILE A 133 -3.22 -6.19 -10.87
C ILE A 133 -4.58 -5.69 -11.36
N PRO A 134 -5.63 -6.54 -11.38
CA PRO A 134 -6.94 -6.10 -11.82
C PRO A 134 -7.65 -5.24 -10.76
N ILE A 135 -8.36 -4.22 -11.25
CA ILE A 135 -9.44 -3.57 -10.50
C ILE A 135 -10.71 -4.39 -10.73
N VAL A 136 -11.31 -4.89 -9.66
CA VAL A 136 -12.35 -5.94 -9.69
C VAL A 136 -13.72 -5.45 -9.23
N GLY A 137 -13.81 -4.19 -8.81
CA GLY A 137 -15.04 -3.59 -8.32
C GLY A 137 -14.78 -2.25 -7.66
N GLY A 138 -15.84 -1.68 -7.09
CA GLY A 138 -15.77 -0.38 -6.41
C GLY A 138 -17.09 0.36 -6.40
N HIS A 139 -17.02 1.61 -5.96
CA HIS A 139 -18.14 2.54 -5.95
C HIS A 139 -17.70 3.90 -6.49
N SER A 140 -18.58 4.66 -7.10
CA SER A 140 -18.22 6.01 -7.58
C SER A 140 -19.36 6.98 -7.36
N ASN A 141 -19.01 8.20 -6.95
CA ASN A 141 -19.93 9.34 -6.89
C ASN A 141 -19.25 10.55 -7.55
N LEU A 142 -19.82 11.05 -8.65
CA LEU A 142 -19.27 12.16 -9.43
C LEU A 142 -20.03 13.48 -9.20
N GLN A 143 -20.91 13.50 -8.21
CA GLN A 143 -21.74 14.63 -7.82
C GLN A 143 -21.52 14.98 -6.34
N SER A 144 -20.31 14.71 -5.83
CA SER A 144 -19.93 14.96 -4.45
C SER A 144 -19.51 16.42 -4.24
N PRO A 145 -19.86 17.07 -3.11
CA PRO A 145 -19.36 18.41 -2.80
C PRO A 145 -17.86 18.44 -2.47
N TYR A 146 -17.23 17.27 -2.32
CA TYR A 146 -15.80 17.11 -2.02
C TYR A 146 -15.16 16.01 -2.89
N SER A 147 -13.84 16.05 -2.97
CA SER A 147 -13.03 14.99 -3.59
C SER A 147 -12.46 14.07 -2.53
N ALA A 148 -12.61 12.75 -2.70
CA ALA A 148 -12.02 11.75 -1.83
C ALA A 148 -11.73 10.47 -2.61
N LEU A 149 -10.75 9.69 -2.16
CA LEU A 149 -10.43 8.41 -2.76
C LEU A 149 -10.06 7.44 -1.64
N SER A 150 -10.70 6.28 -1.65
CA SER A 150 -10.23 5.12 -0.90
C SER A 150 -9.95 3.98 -1.87
N VAL A 151 -8.89 3.23 -1.58
CA VAL A 151 -8.51 2.04 -2.35
C VAL A 151 -8.29 0.92 -1.35
N ALA A 152 -8.77 -0.26 -1.69
CA ALA A 152 -8.52 -1.47 -0.92
C ALA A 152 -7.95 -2.55 -1.84
N VAL A 153 -7.06 -3.35 -1.29
CA VAL A 153 -6.42 -4.46 -2.00
C VAL A 153 -6.58 -5.74 -1.20
N LEU A 154 -6.87 -6.80 -1.93
CA LEU A 154 -6.72 -8.15 -1.44
C LEU A 154 -5.41 -8.74 -1.99
N GLY A 155 -4.65 -9.35 -1.11
CA GLY A 155 -3.48 -10.14 -1.42
C GLY A 155 -3.56 -11.54 -0.82
N GLN A 156 -2.60 -12.37 -1.19
CA GLN A 156 -2.42 -13.69 -0.61
C GLN A 156 -0.99 -13.88 -0.12
N VAL A 157 -0.82 -14.65 0.94
CA VAL A 157 0.49 -14.93 1.55
C VAL A 157 0.62 -16.41 1.88
N GLY A 158 1.82 -16.94 1.64
CA GLY A 158 2.19 -18.31 1.97
C GLY A 158 2.29 -18.55 3.48
N PRO A 159 2.96 -19.64 3.90
CA PRO A 159 3.10 -20.02 5.31
C PRO A 159 3.98 -19.05 6.14
N HIS A 160 4.81 -18.23 5.51
CA HIS A 160 5.67 -17.26 6.16
C HIS A 160 5.11 -15.84 5.98
N VAL A 161 4.52 -15.26 7.03
CA VAL A 161 4.01 -13.88 7.02
C VAL A 161 5.03 -12.97 7.70
N LEU A 162 5.41 -11.88 7.04
CA LEU A 162 6.36 -10.91 7.57
C LEU A 162 5.69 -9.91 8.52
N SER A 163 5.11 -10.40 9.62
CA SER A 163 4.51 -9.51 10.61
C SER A 163 5.57 -8.68 11.32
N ALA A 164 5.36 -7.38 11.47
CA ALA A 164 6.23 -6.53 12.29
C ALA A 164 6.42 -7.08 13.73
N ARG A 165 5.44 -7.85 14.25
CA ARG A 165 5.51 -8.50 15.57
C ARG A 165 6.53 -9.63 15.66
N SER A 166 7.05 -10.10 14.53
CA SER A 166 8.02 -11.18 14.45
C SER A 166 9.46 -10.70 14.51
N ALA A 167 9.72 -9.39 14.54
CA ALA A 167 11.06 -8.86 14.77
C ALA A 167 11.49 -9.14 16.21
N GLN A 168 12.73 -9.60 16.39
CA GLN A 168 13.27 -9.96 17.70
C GLN A 168 14.60 -9.26 17.96
N ALA A 169 14.94 -9.09 19.23
CA ALA A 169 16.26 -8.62 19.63
C ALA A 169 17.35 -9.52 19.04
N GLY A 170 18.35 -8.92 18.38
CA GLY A 170 19.41 -9.63 17.66
C GLY A 170 19.19 -9.72 16.15
N ASP A 171 17.96 -9.51 15.64
CA ASP A 171 17.75 -9.37 14.20
C ASP A 171 18.51 -8.15 13.67
N ARG A 172 19.07 -8.28 12.46
CA ARG A 172 19.67 -7.18 11.72
C ARG A 172 18.60 -6.36 11.02
N CYS A 173 18.73 -5.05 11.10
CA CYS A 173 17.84 -4.12 10.44
C CYS A 173 18.45 -3.68 9.10
N TYR A 174 17.73 -3.95 8.01
CA TYR A 174 18.08 -3.52 6.67
C TYR A 174 17.03 -2.57 6.11
N LEU A 175 17.46 -1.56 5.38
CA LEU A 175 16.59 -0.78 4.49
C LEU A 175 16.78 -1.25 3.07
N LEU A 176 15.73 -1.82 2.49
CA LEU A 176 15.66 -2.17 1.08
C LEU A 176 14.83 -1.10 0.35
N ILE A 177 15.46 -0.37 -0.58
CA ILE A 177 14.86 0.85 -1.17
C ILE A 177 15.30 1.04 -2.62
N ASN A 178 14.41 1.58 -3.46
CA ASN A 178 14.80 2.07 -4.77
C ASN A 178 15.25 3.54 -4.68
N ARG A 179 16.55 3.77 -4.92
CA ARG A 179 17.16 5.11 -4.88
C ARG A 179 17.26 5.78 -6.24
N ASP A 180 16.89 5.09 -7.33
CA ASP A 180 16.85 5.69 -8.66
C ASP A 180 15.52 6.39 -8.89
N GLY A 181 15.36 7.54 -8.24
CA GLY A 181 14.14 8.32 -8.27
C GLY A 181 14.38 9.80 -8.03
N GLN A 182 13.29 10.52 -7.82
CA GLN A 182 13.31 11.94 -7.51
C GLN A 182 12.12 12.33 -6.64
N PHE A 183 12.20 13.48 -6.00
CA PHE A 183 11.04 14.01 -5.30
C PHE A 183 9.93 14.41 -6.27
N TYR A 184 8.72 13.94 -6.00
CA TYR A 184 7.55 14.26 -6.82
C TYR A 184 6.98 15.64 -6.43
N ARG A 185 7.22 16.63 -7.28
CA ARG A 185 6.76 18.02 -7.10
C ARG A 185 7.22 18.58 -5.73
N HIS A 186 6.28 19.18 -4.98
CA HIS A 186 6.52 19.73 -3.65
C HIS A 186 6.23 18.72 -2.53
N TYR A 187 5.67 17.55 -2.86
CA TYR A 187 5.33 16.53 -1.87
C TYR A 187 6.59 15.84 -1.32
N PRO A 188 6.53 15.28 -0.11
CA PRO A 188 7.63 14.50 0.47
C PRO A 188 7.68 13.08 -0.12
N PHE A 189 7.33 12.88 -1.40
CA PHE A 189 7.29 11.56 -2.04
C PHE A 189 8.54 11.35 -2.88
N TRP A 190 9.29 10.30 -2.59
CA TRP A 190 10.39 9.86 -3.43
C TRP A 190 9.87 8.89 -4.49
N ASP A 191 9.66 9.41 -5.68
CA ASP A 191 9.15 8.66 -6.82
C ASP A 191 10.29 8.05 -7.63
N ALA A 192 10.43 6.74 -7.45
CA ALA A 192 11.31 5.83 -8.16
C ALA A 192 10.50 4.74 -8.88
N ALA A 193 9.17 4.92 -8.99
CA ALA A 193 8.25 3.88 -9.46
C ALA A 193 7.45 4.31 -10.69
N THR A 194 7.04 5.58 -10.82
CA THR A 194 6.21 6.06 -11.95
C THR A 194 6.94 5.96 -13.29
N GLY A 195 8.26 6.09 -13.31
CA GLY A 195 9.11 5.96 -14.51
C GLY A 195 9.62 4.55 -14.82
N THR A 196 9.55 3.61 -13.86
CA THR A 196 10.14 2.26 -13.98
C THR A 196 9.41 1.38 -14.99
N ALA A 197 10.09 0.45 -15.66
CA ALA A 197 9.43 -0.52 -16.52
C ALA A 197 8.50 -1.47 -15.71
N PRO A 198 7.33 -1.89 -16.25
CA PRO A 198 6.40 -2.78 -15.55
C PRO A 198 7.05 -4.08 -15.04
N GLU A 199 7.90 -4.71 -15.84
CA GLU A 199 8.57 -5.99 -15.51
C GLU A 199 9.49 -5.83 -14.31
N GLN A 200 10.26 -4.73 -14.28
CA GLN A 200 11.14 -4.40 -13.17
C GLN A 200 10.34 -4.08 -11.90
N LEU A 201 9.27 -3.30 -12.02
CA LEU A 201 8.42 -2.94 -10.89
C LEU A 201 7.75 -4.17 -10.26
N ARG A 202 7.21 -5.07 -11.08
CA ARG A 202 6.61 -6.34 -10.61
C ARG A 202 7.64 -7.24 -9.96
N ARG A 203 8.87 -7.31 -10.49
CA ARG A 203 9.98 -8.05 -9.88
C ARG A 203 10.33 -7.51 -8.49
N HIS A 204 10.37 -6.18 -8.31
CA HIS A 204 10.64 -5.57 -7.00
C HIS A 204 9.58 -5.95 -5.95
N TRP A 205 8.30 -5.95 -6.30
CA TRP A 205 7.24 -6.39 -5.38
C TRP A 205 7.31 -7.90 -5.11
N GLU A 206 7.54 -8.69 -6.14
CA GLU A 206 7.68 -10.15 -6.03
C GLU A 206 8.86 -10.55 -5.12
N LEU A 207 9.95 -9.78 -5.12
CA LEU A 207 11.10 -10.01 -4.25
C LEU A 207 10.69 -10.11 -2.77
N MET A 208 9.80 -9.23 -2.29
CA MET A 208 9.35 -9.26 -0.89
C MET A 208 8.68 -10.58 -0.52
N ALA A 209 7.82 -11.09 -1.42
CA ALA A 209 7.18 -12.38 -1.23
C ALA A 209 8.19 -13.54 -1.30
N GLN A 210 9.18 -13.46 -2.18
CA GLN A 210 10.24 -14.48 -2.27
C GLN A 210 11.15 -14.50 -1.04
N LEU A 211 11.47 -13.34 -0.46
CA LEU A 211 12.23 -13.23 0.79
C LEU A 211 11.47 -13.87 1.95
N ALA A 212 10.14 -13.69 1.99
CA ALA A 212 9.26 -14.33 2.96
C ALA A 212 9.19 -15.86 2.74
N ASP A 213 8.89 -16.29 1.52
CA ASP A 213 8.75 -17.72 1.16
C ASP A 213 10.04 -18.51 1.44
N ALA A 214 11.21 -17.88 1.32
CA ALA A 214 12.51 -18.48 1.62
C ALA A 214 12.88 -18.45 3.12
N GLY A 215 12.06 -17.83 3.98
CA GLY A 215 12.34 -17.68 5.41
C GLY A 215 13.60 -16.85 5.70
N LEU A 216 13.93 -15.91 4.83
CA LEU A 216 15.14 -15.08 4.95
C LEU A 216 14.92 -13.83 5.81
N VAL A 217 13.68 -13.37 5.90
CA VAL A 217 13.26 -12.17 6.65
C VAL A 217 12.26 -12.62 7.71
N SER A 218 12.43 -12.17 8.96
CA SER A 218 11.52 -12.49 10.07
C SER A 218 10.31 -11.56 10.06
N ALA A 219 10.54 -10.28 9.78
CA ALA A 219 9.53 -9.23 9.80
C ALA A 219 9.88 -8.10 8.84
N ALA A 220 8.88 -7.38 8.37
CA ALA A 220 9.08 -6.20 7.54
C ALA A 220 8.02 -5.14 7.82
N LYS A 221 8.33 -3.90 7.40
CA LYS A 221 7.41 -2.78 7.40
C LYS A 221 7.70 -1.86 6.22
N ASP A 222 6.65 -1.40 5.54
CA ASP A 222 6.77 -0.40 4.49
C ASP A 222 7.20 0.95 5.09
N VAL A 223 8.00 1.72 4.34
CA VAL A 223 8.34 3.08 4.76
C VAL A 223 7.21 4.01 4.34
N SER A 224 6.36 4.40 5.30
CA SER A 224 5.17 5.20 5.05
C SER A 224 5.41 6.72 5.21
N MET A 225 4.35 7.53 5.31
CA MET A 225 4.41 8.99 5.46
C MET A 225 5.19 9.50 6.68
N GLY A 226 5.40 8.65 7.70
CA GLY A 226 6.32 8.96 8.81
C GLY A 226 7.80 8.93 8.42
N GLY A 227 8.10 8.57 7.17
CA GLY A 227 9.43 8.32 6.65
C GLY A 227 10.12 7.15 7.33
N LEU A 228 11.42 7.03 7.09
CA LEU A 228 12.25 5.96 7.67
C LEU A 228 12.17 5.97 9.20
N ILE A 229 12.27 7.16 9.80
CA ILE A 229 12.34 7.31 11.25
C ILE A 229 11.00 6.96 11.92
N GLY A 230 9.89 7.51 11.42
CA GLY A 230 8.57 7.17 11.94
C GLY A 230 8.26 5.69 11.77
N THR A 231 8.62 5.11 10.63
CA THR A 231 8.46 3.66 10.38
C THR A 231 9.24 2.82 11.37
N ALA A 232 10.46 3.23 11.71
CA ALA A 232 11.28 2.52 12.67
C ALA A 232 10.68 2.53 14.08
N VAL A 233 10.09 3.66 14.50
CA VAL A 233 9.31 3.75 15.76
C VAL A 233 8.09 2.83 15.71
N MET A 234 7.33 2.85 14.63
CA MET A 234 6.17 1.96 14.48
C MET A 234 6.57 0.48 14.52
N PHE A 235 7.71 0.12 13.93
CA PHE A 235 8.23 -1.25 13.90
C PHE A 235 8.68 -1.69 15.31
N ALA A 236 9.46 -0.86 16.00
CA ALA A 236 9.85 -1.08 17.39
C ALA A 236 8.63 -1.22 18.31
N GLU A 237 7.66 -0.30 18.22
CA GLU A 237 6.45 -0.34 19.04
C GLU A 237 5.65 -1.64 18.83
N THR A 238 5.44 -2.02 17.56
CA THR A 238 4.63 -3.21 17.23
C THR A 238 5.29 -4.51 17.67
N SER A 239 6.61 -4.60 17.56
CA SER A 239 7.40 -5.78 17.97
C SER A 239 7.65 -5.84 19.47
N GLY A 240 7.70 -4.68 20.14
CA GLY A 240 8.19 -4.55 21.52
C GLY A 240 9.71 -4.58 21.64
N ALA A 241 10.43 -4.76 20.53
CA ALA A 241 11.86 -4.62 20.47
C ALA A 241 12.25 -3.14 20.42
N GLY A 242 13.48 -2.82 20.84
CA GLY A 242 14.12 -1.56 20.48
C GLY A 242 14.82 -1.67 19.12
N LEU A 243 15.37 -0.57 18.62
CA LEU A 243 16.06 -0.53 17.34
C LEU A 243 17.16 0.53 17.34
N ASP A 244 18.40 0.10 17.06
CA ASP A 244 19.52 1.00 16.84
C ASP A 244 19.68 1.28 15.34
N LEU A 245 19.50 2.55 14.94
CA LEU A 245 19.58 3.00 13.55
C LEU A 245 20.82 3.85 13.32
N HIS A 246 21.78 3.31 12.59
CA HIS A 246 23.01 3.98 12.17
C HIS A 246 22.77 4.82 10.91
N LEU A 247 22.57 6.11 11.10
CA LEU A 247 22.31 7.08 10.02
C LEU A 247 23.55 7.35 9.17
N ASP A 248 24.75 7.03 9.65
CA ASP A 248 26.00 7.11 8.90
C ASP A 248 26.16 5.97 7.89
N ARG A 249 25.34 4.92 7.99
CA ARG A 249 25.34 3.77 7.06
C ARG A 249 24.30 3.89 5.95
N LEU A 250 23.45 4.91 6.00
CA LEU A 250 22.48 5.16 4.95
C LEU A 250 23.13 5.69 3.68
N SER A 251 22.72 5.13 2.56
CA SER A 251 23.10 5.62 1.25
C SER A 251 22.16 6.76 0.84
N TYR A 252 22.59 8.00 1.01
CA TYR A 252 21.80 9.18 0.64
C TYR A 252 21.82 9.41 -0.89
N PRO A 253 20.69 9.77 -1.52
CA PRO A 253 20.69 10.26 -2.91
C PRO A 253 21.45 11.59 -3.04
N ALA A 254 22.10 11.81 -4.19
CA ALA A 254 22.85 13.03 -4.43
C ALA A 254 21.94 14.27 -4.41
N GLY A 255 22.38 15.34 -3.74
CA GLY A 255 21.63 16.61 -3.67
C GLY A 255 20.39 16.58 -2.77
N VAL A 256 20.13 15.48 -2.06
CA VAL A 256 19.04 15.36 -1.08
C VAL A 256 19.59 15.57 0.33
N SER A 257 18.97 16.45 1.11
CA SER A 257 19.34 16.67 2.51
C SER A 257 18.96 15.46 3.38
N ARG A 258 19.70 15.24 4.48
CA ARG A 258 19.50 14.06 5.34
C ARG A 258 18.08 14.04 5.93
N ASP A 259 17.61 15.17 6.45
CA ASP A 259 16.27 15.32 7.02
C ASP A 259 15.17 14.95 6.01
N ARG A 260 15.29 15.43 4.78
CA ARG A 260 14.31 15.16 3.73
C ARG A 260 14.31 13.69 3.33
N TRP A 261 15.48 13.05 3.25
CA TRP A 261 15.56 11.61 2.96
C TRP A 261 14.96 10.77 4.09
N LEU A 262 15.25 11.12 5.34
CA LEU A 262 14.78 10.39 6.53
C LEU A 262 13.27 10.49 6.76
N THR A 263 12.62 11.51 6.22
CA THR A 263 11.19 11.83 6.43
C THR A 263 10.31 11.65 5.19
N CYS A 264 10.90 11.34 4.02
CA CYS A 264 10.13 11.11 2.80
C CYS A 264 9.43 9.76 2.77
N PHE A 265 8.37 9.69 1.97
CA PHE A 265 7.70 8.45 1.57
C PHE A 265 8.30 7.93 0.26
N PRO A 266 9.09 6.85 0.28
CA PRO A 266 9.59 6.24 -0.95
C PRO A 266 8.53 5.34 -1.59
N SER A 267 8.37 5.50 -2.90
CA SER A 267 7.52 4.63 -3.72
C SER A 267 7.87 3.14 -3.65
N PHE A 268 9.11 2.80 -3.29
CA PHE A 268 9.52 1.45 -2.89
C PHE A 268 10.56 1.55 -1.78
N GLY A 269 10.19 1.19 -0.54
CA GLY A 269 11.09 1.18 0.61
C GLY A 269 10.53 0.33 1.74
N PHE A 270 11.36 -0.56 2.29
CA PHE A 270 10.99 -1.45 3.39
C PHE A 270 12.10 -1.52 4.44
N LEU A 271 11.71 -1.41 5.70
CA LEU A 271 12.55 -1.83 6.82
C LEU A 271 12.35 -3.34 7.03
N LEU A 272 13.45 -4.07 7.13
CA LEU A 272 13.46 -5.53 7.23
C LEU A 272 14.21 -5.95 8.49
N ALA A 273 13.61 -6.84 9.28
CA ALA A 273 14.28 -7.61 10.32
C ALA A 273 14.78 -8.93 9.72
N VAL A 274 16.08 -9.14 9.74
CA VAL A 274 16.75 -10.30 9.14
C VAL A 274 17.48 -11.04 10.26
N PRO A 275 17.14 -12.31 10.55
CA PRO A 275 17.90 -13.10 11.51
C PRO A 275 19.37 -13.17 11.12
N GLU A 276 20.28 -13.06 12.09
CA GLU A 276 21.75 -13.05 11.84
C GLU A 276 22.20 -14.23 10.97
N ALA A 277 21.66 -15.43 11.23
CA ALA A 277 21.98 -16.64 10.47
C ALA A 277 21.51 -16.61 9.01
N CYS A 278 20.61 -15.69 8.65
CA CYS A 278 20.07 -15.54 7.31
C CYS A 278 20.75 -14.42 6.50
N CYS A 279 21.53 -13.53 7.13
CA CYS A 279 22.05 -12.32 6.50
C CYS A 279 22.81 -12.58 5.18
N ASP A 280 23.71 -13.56 5.14
CA ASP A 280 24.48 -13.86 3.92
C ASP A 280 23.58 -14.28 2.75
N ARG A 281 22.61 -15.16 3.00
CA ARG A 281 21.67 -15.64 1.98
C ARG A 281 20.70 -14.53 1.55
N PHE A 282 20.26 -13.71 2.50
CA PHE A 282 19.44 -12.52 2.25
C PHE A 282 20.17 -11.56 1.30
N LEU A 283 21.41 -11.19 1.63
CA LEU A 283 22.22 -10.30 0.80
C LEU A 283 22.51 -10.88 -0.58
N GLN A 284 22.79 -12.18 -0.68
CA GLN A 284 22.95 -12.87 -1.97
C GLN A 284 21.68 -12.79 -2.83
N ARG A 285 20.49 -12.98 -2.24
CA ARG A 285 19.22 -12.86 -2.97
C ARG A 285 18.99 -11.42 -3.42
N VAL A 286 19.17 -10.45 -2.54
CA VAL A 286 18.97 -9.02 -2.86
C VAL A 286 19.97 -8.53 -3.90
N ALA A 287 21.21 -9.03 -3.91
CA ALA A 287 22.23 -8.65 -4.91
C ALA A 287 21.87 -9.00 -6.36
N THR A 288 20.86 -9.86 -6.59
CA THR A 288 20.33 -10.12 -7.94
C THR A 288 19.39 -9.02 -8.45
N GLU A 289 19.13 -8.00 -7.63
CA GLU A 289 18.27 -6.85 -7.91
C GLU A 289 19.12 -5.57 -7.91
N PRO A 290 19.94 -5.32 -8.95
CA PRO A 290 20.93 -4.23 -8.96
C PRO A 290 20.32 -2.83 -8.90
N ASP A 291 19.03 -2.71 -9.19
CA ASP A 291 18.26 -1.47 -9.15
C ASP A 291 17.84 -1.07 -7.72
N LEU A 292 18.00 -1.98 -6.75
CA LEU A 292 17.66 -1.75 -5.35
C LEU A 292 18.93 -1.54 -4.53
N THR A 293 18.86 -0.61 -3.59
CA THR A 293 19.86 -0.43 -2.55
C THR A 293 19.42 -1.14 -1.29
N CYS A 294 20.36 -1.84 -0.64
CA CYS A 294 20.13 -2.53 0.62
C CYS A 294 21.17 -2.07 1.65
N ASP A 295 20.78 -1.16 2.53
CA ASP A 295 21.64 -0.61 3.57
C ASP A 295 21.46 -1.39 4.87
N HIS A 296 22.57 -1.81 5.51
CA HIS A 296 22.54 -2.37 6.86
C HIS A 296 22.50 -1.23 7.89
N LEU A 297 21.33 -1.02 8.50
CA LEU A 297 21.09 0.11 9.39
C LEU A 297 21.44 -0.17 10.85
N GLY A 298 21.50 -1.44 11.27
CA GLY A 298 21.83 -1.78 12.65
C GLY A 298 21.12 -3.04 13.11
N SER A 299 20.63 -3.05 14.34
CA SER A 299 20.01 -4.25 14.94
C SER A 299 18.86 -3.91 15.86
N PHE A 300 17.88 -4.81 15.89
CA PHE A 300 16.83 -4.82 16.89
C PHE A 300 17.41 -5.19 18.25
N THR A 301 16.91 -4.55 19.31
CA THR A 301 17.43 -4.66 20.68
C THR A 301 16.30 -5.03 21.64
N ASN A 302 16.64 -5.36 22.88
CA ASN A 302 15.67 -5.67 23.93
C ASN A 302 15.29 -4.44 24.78
N THR A 303 15.61 -3.22 24.33
CA THR A 303 15.44 -2.01 25.15
C THR A 303 14.05 -1.39 25.03
N GLY A 304 13.29 -1.69 23.97
CA GLY A 304 12.06 -0.97 23.64
C GLY A 304 12.28 0.47 23.18
N GLN A 305 13.54 0.87 22.92
CA GLN A 305 13.91 2.21 22.49
C GLN A 305 14.37 2.23 21.05
N VAL A 306 13.93 3.23 20.28
CA VAL A 306 14.55 3.59 19.01
C VAL A 306 15.66 4.60 19.27
N ARG A 307 16.90 4.21 18.93
CA ARG A 307 18.08 5.07 19.08
C ARG A 307 18.61 5.44 17.71
N LEU A 308 18.92 6.72 17.53
CA LEU A 308 19.61 7.21 16.34
C LEU A 308 21.11 7.25 16.65
N CYS A 309 21.88 6.59 15.80
CA CYS A 309 23.32 6.49 15.90
C CYS A 309 23.97 7.20 14.69
N ASP A 310 25.03 7.95 14.93
CA ASP A 310 25.89 8.50 13.88
C ASP A 310 27.34 8.35 14.35
N ARG A 311 28.06 7.42 13.71
CA ARG A 311 29.42 7.01 14.11
C ARG A 311 29.47 6.55 15.58
N GLN A 312 30.04 7.38 16.47
CA GLN A 312 30.17 7.10 17.90
C GLN A 312 29.08 7.79 18.74
N ALA A 313 28.31 8.72 18.16
CA ALA A 313 27.23 9.40 18.86
C ALA A 313 25.96 8.55 18.81
N GLN A 314 25.20 8.55 19.90
CA GLN A 314 23.87 7.94 19.95
C GLN A 314 22.92 8.80 20.79
N VAL A 315 21.65 8.82 20.42
CA VAL A 315 20.59 9.48 21.18
C VAL A 315 19.34 8.61 21.18
N CYS A 316 18.65 8.53 22.33
CA CYS A 316 17.32 7.94 22.39
C CYS A 316 16.35 8.90 21.69
N PHE A 317 15.77 8.46 20.58
CA PHE A 317 14.81 9.25 19.81
C PHE A 317 13.38 8.98 20.25
N TRP A 318 13.08 7.72 20.55
CA TRP A 318 11.76 7.30 21.02
C TRP A 318 11.87 6.16 22.02
N ASP A 319 11.13 6.24 23.11
CA ASP A 319 10.98 5.14 24.07
C ASP A 319 9.55 4.61 24.01
N CYS A 320 9.37 3.41 23.46
CA CYS A 320 8.06 2.79 23.29
C CYS A 320 7.41 2.36 24.62
N GLN A 321 8.17 2.35 25.72
CA GLN A 321 7.65 2.05 27.07
C GLN A 321 7.10 3.29 27.76
N GLU A 322 7.66 4.47 27.45
CA GLU A 322 7.18 5.74 28.02
C GLU A 322 6.06 6.37 27.19
N GLN A 323 6.12 6.22 25.87
CA GLN A 323 5.16 6.82 24.95
C GLN A 323 4.88 5.94 23.72
N SER A 324 3.61 5.88 23.36
CA SER A 324 3.12 5.14 22.21
C SER A 324 2.88 6.08 21.03
N LEU A 325 3.31 5.67 19.83
CA LEU A 325 3.06 6.42 18.59
C LEU A 325 1.73 5.98 17.96
N MET A 326 1.48 4.67 17.87
CA MET A 326 0.30 4.12 17.18
C MET A 326 -0.80 3.61 18.12
N GLY A 327 -0.46 3.24 19.35
CA GLY A 327 -1.36 2.55 20.28
C GLY A 327 -1.39 1.03 20.10
N PHE A 328 -0.61 0.48 19.17
CA PHE A 328 -0.55 -0.94 18.83
C PHE A 328 0.77 -1.58 19.28
N SER A 329 1.04 -1.52 20.58
CA SER A 329 2.24 -2.09 21.18
C SER A 329 2.31 -3.62 21.04
N ALA A 330 3.44 -4.19 21.44
CA ALA A 330 3.62 -5.63 21.56
C ALA A 330 2.49 -6.27 22.34
N LEU A 331 1.95 -7.36 21.79
CA LEU A 331 1.00 -8.20 22.49
C LEU A 331 1.81 -9.17 23.35
N THR A 332 1.55 -9.18 24.66
CA THR A 332 1.98 -10.29 25.50
C THR A 332 1.13 -11.49 25.12
N ASP A 333 1.77 -12.54 24.60
CA ASP A 333 1.09 -13.78 24.25
C ASP A 333 0.45 -14.37 25.52
N PRO A 334 -0.89 -14.44 25.63
CA PRO A 334 -1.55 -14.88 26.86
C PRO A 334 -1.28 -16.36 27.20
N GLU A 335 -0.69 -17.13 26.27
CA GLU A 335 -0.34 -18.55 26.46
C GLU A 335 1.16 -18.84 26.57
N SER A 336 2.05 -17.83 26.59
CA SER A 336 3.48 -18.08 26.79
C SER A 336 3.76 -18.41 28.27
N PRO A 337 4.19 -19.65 28.62
CA PRO A 337 4.51 -19.99 30.00
C PRO A 337 5.79 -19.25 30.42
N HIS A 338 5.70 -18.55 31.56
CA HIS A 338 6.86 -18.01 32.28
C HIS A 338 7.85 -19.11 32.68
#